data_AF-A0AAN6RCN7-F1
#
_entry.id   AF-A0AAN6RCN7-F1
#
_cell.length_a   1.000
_cell.length_b   1.000
_cell.length_c   1.000
_cell.angle_alpha   90.00
_cell.angle_beta   90.00
_cell.angle_gamma   90.00
#
_symmetry.space_group_name_H-M   'P 1'
#
loop_
_entity.id
_entity.type
_entity.pdbx_description
1 polymer ?
#
loop_
_entity_poly.entity_id
_entity_poly.type
_entity_poly.pdbx_seq_one_letter_code
_entity_poly.pdbx_strand_id
1 'polypeptide(L)'
;MAMIVCNDPQRDFMRIERMEGVFSKSSPTNTQDSDVNGSASKSEESNSTSNGVTGVREKLGPTQRHGEFAWQPFPLTPFVERLDWVLDLFGNFRGAAWNWRTISTTPPPKQIQDQLLRNTPNPPPHSFRTHISQTHVYPTRRALLIGNLKTLLAGYLILDAIKTLSSHDPYFWGYLDRPLSPVFPAFLRESKILTHAFRLVLCQFGIKWALQSIFALAPLFFAGVLGPDVIGARAEPWMYPATCGAYTLVLDKGLAGWWSGWWHQTFRFAFEQP
;
A
#
# COMPACT_ATOMS: atom_id res chain seq x y z
N MET A 1 -12.52 -10.73 7.48
CA MET A 1 -13.29 -11.93 7.11
C MET A 1 -14.40 -11.62 6.11
N ALA A 2 -15.20 -10.56 6.32
CA ALA A 2 -16.26 -10.15 5.37
C ALA A 2 -15.79 -9.96 3.91
N MET A 3 -14.60 -9.40 3.71
CA MET A 3 -14.00 -9.19 2.37
C MET A 3 -13.96 -10.42 1.46
N ILE A 4 -13.63 -11.61 1.98
CA ILE A 4 -13.50 -12.84 1.19
C ILE A 4 -14.78 -13.68 1.23
N VAL A 5 -15.63 -13.46 2.25
CA VAL A 5 -16.90 -14.19 2.41
C VAL A 5 -17.99 -13.59 1.51
N CYS A 6 -17.98 -12.27 1.31
CA CYS A 6 -19.01 -11.55 0.56
C CYS A 6 -18.61 -11.22 -0.89
N ASN A 7 -17.35 -11.44 -1.29
CA ASN A 7 -16.85 -11.15 -2.63
C ASN A 7 -16.19 -12.39 -3.23
N ASP A 8 -16.21 -12.52 -4.55
CA ASP A 8 -15.48 -13.56 -5.28
C ASP A 8 -14.02 -13.14 -5.44
N PRO A 9 -13.08 -13.75 -4.70
CA PRO A 9 -11.68 -13.32 -4.74
C PRO A 9 -11.00 -13.51 -6.09
N GLN A 10 -11.55 -14.35 -6.98
CA GLN A 10 -11.00 -14.55 -8.32
C GLN A 10 -11.44 -13.47 -9.31
N ARG A 11 -12.59 -12.83 -9.07
CA ARG A 11 -13.17 -11.85 -9.99
C ARG A 11 -13.02 -10.42 -9.48
N ASP A 12 -13.15 -10.22 -8.18
CA ASP A 12 -13.34 -8.91 -7.60
C ASP A 12 -12.02 -8.25 -7.19
N PHE A 13 -10.95 -9.03 -7.05
CA PHE A 13 -9.66 -8.54 -6.58
C PHE A 13 -8.51 -8.83 -7.55
N MET A 14 -7.76 -7.78 -7.85
CA MET A 14 -6.52 -7.83 -8.62
C MET A 14 -5.49 -6.93 -7.95
N ARG A 15 -4.23 -7.38 -7.92
CA ARG A 15 -3.10 -6.60 -7.40
C ARG A 15 -2.13 -6.22 -8.52
N ILE A 16 -1.38 -5.15 -8.34
CA ILE A 16 -0.31 -4.73 -9.23
C ILE A 16 0.95 -5.52 -8.89
N GLU A 17 1.52 -6.23 -9.88
CA GLU A 17 2.73 -7.04 -9.73
C GLU A 17 3.61 -6.94 -10.99
N ARG A 18 4.91 -7.25 -10.89
CA ARG A 18 5.82 -7.30 -12.05
C ARG A 18 5.63 -8.58 -12.88
N MET A 19 5.69 -8.45 -14.20
CA MET A 19 5.52 -9.55 -15.15
C MET A 19 6.83 -10.30 -15.39
N GLU A 20 7.05 -11.38 -14.66
CA GLU A 20 7.88 -12.49 -15.14
C GLU A 20 7.40 -13.81 -14.52
N GLY A 21 7.55 -14.93 -15.24
CA GLY A 21 7.15 -16.27 -14.79
C GLY A 21 5.72 -16.74 -15.14
N VAL A 22 4.74 -15.83 -15.33
CA VAL A 22 3.33 -16.24 -15.63
C VAL A 22 2.66 -15.45 -16.77
N PHE A 23 3.01 -14.18 -17.01
CA PHE A 23 2.23 -13.30 -17.91
C PHE A 23 2.97 -12.82 -19.17
N SER A 24 4.24 -13.16 -19.37
CA SER A 24 4.95 -12.75 -20.59
C SER A 24 4.39 -13.49 -21.80
N LYS A 25 3.43 -12.88 -22.50
CA LYS A 25 3.17 -13.23 -23.90
C LYS A 25 4.47 -12.99 -24.66
N SER A 26 4.88 -13.98 -25.45
CA SER A 26 5.98 -13.84 -26.39
C SER A 26 5.79 -12.58 -27.22
N SER A 27 6.59 -11.54 -26.98
CA SER A 27 6.88 -10.60 -28.07
C SER A 27 7.57 -11.41 -29.16
N PRO A 28 7.07 -11.42 -30.41
CA PRO A 28 7.85 -11.97 -31.50
C PRO A 28 9.03 -11.01 -31.68
N THR A 29 10.19 -11.42 -31.19
CA THR A 29 11.44 -10.75 -31.56
C THR A 29 11.62 -10.98 -33.05
N ASN A 30 11.21 -10.01 -33.87
CA ASN A 30 11.62 -9.88 -35.25
C ASN A 30 13.13 -9.70 -35.25
N THR A 31 13.84 -10.82 -35.30
CA THR A 31 15.25 -10.83 -35.67
C THR A 31 15.25 -10.80 -37.19
N GLN A 32 15.29 -9.58 -37.73
CA GLN A 32 15.78 -9.38 -39.09
C GLN A 32 17.27 -9.70 -39.05
N ASP A 33 17.64 -10.84 -39.63
CA ASP A 33 18.95 -10.99 -40.24
C ASP A 33 18.74 -11.53 -41.65
N SER A 34 18.97 -10.63 -42.59
CA SER A 34 19.21 -10.89 -44.00
C SER A 34 20.56 -11.59 -44.16
N ASP A 35 20.60 -12.74 -44.84
CA ASP A 35 21.39 -12.91 -46.08
C ASP A 35 21.30 -14.32 -46.71
N VAL A 36 20.69 -14.34 -47.91
CA VAL A 36 21.08 -14.94 -49.21
C VAL A 36 21.45 -16.44 -49.39
N ASN A 37 20.62 -17.09 -50.24
CA ASN A 37 20.81 -18.18 -51.22
C ASN A 37 21.26 -19.62 -50.85
N GLY A 38 20.45 -20.59 -51.32
CA GLY A 38 20.87 -21.98 -51.55
C GLY A 38 19.75 -22.94 -51.96
N SER A 39 19.59 -23.14 -53.27
CA SER A 39 18.87 -24.17 -54.06
C SER A 39 18.10 -25.35 -53.41
N ALA A 40 16.85 -25.53 -53.88
CA ALA A 40 16.14 -26.74 -54.31
C ALA A 40 16.53 -28.14 -53.77
N SER A 41 15.58 -28.83 -53.11
CA SER A 41 14.76 -29.92 -53.67
C SER A 41 14.29 -30.96 -52.62
N LYS A 42 13.13 -31.56 -52.94
CA LYS A 42 12.53 -32.81 -52.44
C LYS A 42 11.74 -32.81 -51.13
N SER A 43 10.43 -32.84 -51.33
CA SER A 43 9.42 -33.53 -50.56
C SER A 43 9.80 -34.98 -50.27
N GLU A 44 9.84 -35.37 -49.01
CA GLU A 44 9.61 -36.74 -48.56
C GLU A 44 9.09 -36.73 -47.12
N GLU A 45 7.96 -37.38 -46.94
CA GLU A 45 7.22 -37.56 -45.71
C GLU A 45 7.81 -38.76 -44.96
N SER A 46 8.35 -38.57 -43.76
CA SER A 46 8.60 -39.70 -42.84
C SER A 46 8.57 -39.26 -41.38
N ASN A 47 7.69 -39.92 -40.62
CA ASN A 47 7.57 -39.85 -39.17
C ASN A 47 8.90 -40.20 -38.48
N SER A 48 9.39 -39.30 -37.64
CA SER A 48 10.19 -39.70 -36.47
C SER A 48 10.15 -38.62 -35.38
N THR A 49 9.46 -38.99 -34.30
CA THR A 49 9.61 -38.53 -32.91
C THR A 49 10.84 -37.68 -32.61
N SER A 50 10.65 -36.38 -32.39
CA SER A 50 11.56 -35.55 -31.59
C SER A 50 10.82 -35.02 -30.36
N ASN A 51 11.03 -35.71 -29.24
CA ASN A 51 10.86 -35.16 -27.91
C ASN A 51 11.83 -33.97 -27.78
N GLY A 52 11.31 -32.75 -27.96
CA GLY A 52 12.07 -31.51 -27.83
C GLY A 52 11.43 -30.62 -26.78
N VAL A 53 11.66 -30.95 -25.51
CA VAL A 53 11.65 -30.08 -24.32
C VAL A 53 10.76 -28.83 -24.47
N THR A 54 9.49 -28.95 -24.09
CA THR A 54 8.71 -27.81 -23.63
C THR A 54 9.47 -27.20 -22.46
N GLY A 55 10.22 -26.13 -22.74
CA GLY A 55 10.96 -25.38 -21.74
C GLY A 55 9.99 -25.05 -20.62
N VAL A 56 10.20 -25.70 -19.47
CA VAL A 56 9.62 -25.34 -18.20
C VAL A 56 10.06 -23.90 -17.98
N ARG A 57 9.23 -22.92 -18.37
CA ARG A 57 9.39 -21.54 -17.93
C ARG A 57 9.28 -21.61 -16.42
N GLU A 58 10.41 -21.58 -15.74
CA GLU A 58 10.48 -21.53 -14.29
C GLU A 58 9.53 -20.43 -13.84
N LYS A 59 8.55 -20.81 -13.01
CA LYS A 59 7.64 -19.87 -12.38
C LYS A 59 8.47 -19.10 -11.37
N LEU A 60 9.07 -17.99 -11.83
CA LEU A 60 9.89 -17.13 -11.01
C LEU A 60 9.06 -16.65 -9.81
N GLY A 61 9.59 -16.87 -8.61
CA GLY A 61 8.99 -16.38 -7.37
C GLY A 61 8.89 -14.86 -7.39
N PRO A 62 8.07 -14.23 -6.53
CA PRO A 62 7.88 -12.78 -6.51
C PRO A 62 9.18 -11.96 -6.45
N THR A 63 10.22 -12.49 -5.82
CA THR A 63 11.57 -11.92 -5.69
C THR A 63 12.34 -11.87 -7.01
N GLN A 64 12.01 -12.74 -7.96
CA GLN A 64 12.74 -12.94 -9.22
C GLN A 64 12.00 -12.32 -10.41
N ARG A 65 10.82 -11.73 -10.20
CA ARG A 65 10.03 -11.12 -11.29
C ARG A 65 10.58 -9.76 -11.65
N HIS A 66 11.31 -9.71 -12.76
CA HIS A 66 11.83 -8.46 -13.31
C HIS A 66 11.03 -8.15 -14.59
N GLY A 67 10.50 -6.93 -14.73
CA GLY A 67 9.68 -6.59 -15.89
C GLY A 67 8.69 -5.47 -15.66
N GLU A 68 7.84 -5.27 -16.67
CA GLU A 68 6.75 -4.29 -16.63
C GLU A 68 5.65 -4.70 -15.65
N PHE A 69 4.85 -3.74 -15.20
CA PHE A 69 3.74 -3.98 -14.28
C PHE A 69 2.48 -4.48 -15.01
N ALA A 70 1.76 -5.41 -14.38
CA ALA A 70 0.44 -5.89 -14.81
C ALA A 70 -0.50 -6.10 -13.63
N TRP A 71 -1.80 -6.17 -13.92
CA TRP A 71 -2.80 -6.63 -12.96
C TRP A 71 -2.74 -8.15 -12.83
N GLN A 72 -2.41 -8.63 -11.63
CA GLN A 72 -2.40 -10.02 -11.25
C GLN A 72 -3.74 -10.39 -10.57
N PRO A 73 -4.61 -11.20 -11.22
CA PRO A 73 -5.77 -11.82 -10.55
C PRO A 73 -5.32 -12.91 -9.57
N PHE A 74 -6.27 -13.50 -8.85
CA PHE A 74 -5.97 -14.61 -7.95
C PHE A 74 -5.16 -15.73 -8.66
N PRO A 75 -3.95 -16.06 -8.18
CA PRO A 75 -3.12 -17.06 -8.84
C PRO A 75 -3.71 -18.46 -8.64
N LEU A 76 -3.75 -19.29 -9.68
CA LEU A 76 -4.23 -20.67 -9.53
C LEU A 76 -3.14 -21.62 -9.04
N THR A 77 -1.88 -21.37 -9.37
CA THR A 77 -0.71 -22.17 -8.93
C THR A 77 0.54 -21.30 -8.93
N PRO A 78 1.55 -21.62 -8.08
CA PRO A 78 1.57 -22.60 -6.99
C PRO A 78 0.85 -22.13 -5.71
N PHE A 79 0.68 -23.02 -4.72
CA PHE A 79 0.02 -22.68 -3.44
C PHE A 79 0.68 -21.51 -2.71
N VAL A 80 2.00 -21.40 -2.77
CA VAL A 80 2.75 -20.31 -2.13
C VAL A 80 2.32 -18.95 -2.70
N GLU A 81 2.08 -18.85 -4.00
CA GLU A 81 1.57 -17.61 -4.60
C GLU A 81 0.14 -17.30 -4.17
N ARG A 82 -0.70 -18.32 -3.96
CA ARG A 82 -2.06 -18.13 -3.40
C ARG A 82 -2.01 -17.60 -1.99
N LEU A 83 -1.18 -18.22 -1.16
CA LEU A 83 -1.02 -17.81 0.23
C LEU A 83 -0.46 -16.38 0.30
N ASP A 84 0.58 -16.08 -0.48
CA ASP A 84 1.14 -14.73 -0.59
C ASP A 84 0.11 -13.70 -1.05
N TRP A 85 -0.69 -14.03 -2.07
CA TRP A 85 -1.76 -13.16 -2.56
C TRP A 85 -2.83 -12.91 -1.51
N VAL A 86 -3.25 -13.94 -0.79
CA VAL A 86 -4.25 -13.82 0.29
C VAL A 86 -3.68 -13.02 1.46
N LEU A 87 -2.43 -13.27 1.86
CA LEU A 87 -1.76 -12.53 2.93
C LEU A 87 -1.59 -11.05 2.57
N ASP A 88 -1.24 -10.74 1.33
CA ASP A 88 -1.17 -9.35 0.85
C ASP A 88 -2.56 -8.70 0.85
N LEU A 89 -3.61 -9.40 0.41
CA LEU A 89 -4.98 -8.88 0.48
C LEU A 89 -5.42 -8.55 1.92
N PHE A 90 -5.05 -9.40 2.89
CA PHE A 90 -5.35 -9.15 4.31
C PHE A 90 -4.47 -8.07 4.95
N GLY A 91 -3.19 -8.01 4.57
CA GLY A 91 -2.22 -7.06 5.13
C GLY A 91 -2.35 -5.64 4.56
N ASN A 92 -2.99 -5.48 3.40
CA ASN A 92 -3.07 -4.21 2.71
C ASN A 92 -4.37 -3.47 3.02
N PHE A 93 -4.44 -2.73 4.13
CA PHE A 93 -5.66 -2.03 4.55
C PHE A 93 -6.17 -0.92 3.60
N ARG A 94 -5.30 -0.43 2.72
CA ARG A 94 -5.58 0.75 1.87
C ARG A 94 -5.74 0.41 0.40
N GLY A 95 -5.39 -0.81 0.02
CA GLY A 95 -5.45 -1.29 -1.35
C GLY A 95 -4.61 -0.45 -2.31
N ALA A 96 -3.50 0.16 -1.90
CA ALA A 96 -2.73 1.08 -2.75
C ALA A 96 -2.24 0.42 -4.05
N ALA A 97 -1.92 -0.88 -3.97
CA ALA A 97 -1.54 -1.72 -5.09
C ALA A 97 -2.68 -2.59 -5.64
N TRP A 98 -3.92 -2.35 -5.20
CA TRP A 98 -5.07 -3.20 -5.51
C TRP A 98 -6.13 -2.46 -6.32
N ASN A 99 -6.96 -3.19 -7.05
CA ASN A 99 -8.05 -2.62 -7.85
C ASN A 99 -9.17 -2.03 -6.98
N TRP A 100 -9.34 -2.52 -5.74
CA TRP A 100 -10.30 -2.00 -4.75
C TRP A 100 -9.81 -0.73 -4.03
N ARG A 101 -8.67 -0.17 -4.44
CA ARG A 101 -8.09 1.08 -3.93
C ARG A 101 -9.16 2.16 -3.71
N THR A 102 -9.14 2.76 -2.53
CA THR A 102 -10.02 3.90 -2.24
C THR A 102 -9.64 5.11 -3.10
N ILE A 103 -10.63 5.90 -3.50
CA ILE A 103 -10.41 7.09 -4.35
C ILE A 103 -9.49 8.15 -3.70
N SER A 104 -9.39 8.14 -2.38
CA SER A 104 -8.52 9.00 -1.58
C SER A 104 -7.07 8.56 -1.54
N THR A 105 -6.78 7.33 -1.94
CA THR A 105 -5.40 6.90 -2.17
C THR A 105 -4.97 7.39 -3.54
N THR A 106 -3.73 7.82 -3.72
CA THR A 106 -3.24 8.32 -5.01
C THR A 106 -2.99 7.15 -5.97
N PRO A 107 -3.31 7.26 -7.27
CA PRO A 107 -3.06 6.19 -8.23
C PRO A 107 -1.55 5.96 -8.43
N PRO A 108 -1.16 4.80 -8.99
CA PRO A 108 0.21 4.56 -9.42
C PRO A 108 0.70 5.68 -10.37
N PRO A 109 2.02 5.95 -10.45
CA PRO A 109 2.57 6.91 -11.40
C PRO A 109 2.15 6.62 -12.84
N LYS A 110 2.02 7.66 -13.68
CA LYS A 110 1.52 7.51 -15.07
C LYS A 110 2.26 6.43 -15.88
N GLN A 111 3.58 6.36 -15.75
CA GLN A 111 4.39 5.34 -16.41
C GLN A 111 3.96 3.90 -16.06
N ILE A 112 3.56 3.69 -14.81
CA ILE A 112 3.04 2.41 -14.32
C ILE A 112 1.63 2.17 -14.85
N GLN A 113 0.79 3.21 -14.90
CA GLN A 113 -0.55 3.12 -15.49
C GLN A 113 -0.48 2.69 -16.95
N ASP A 114 0.43 3.27 -17.73
CA ASP A 114 0.62 2.93 -19.14
C ASP A 114 1.04 1.47 -19.31
N GLN A 115 1.95 0.96 -18.46
CA GLN A 115 2.32 -0.46 -18.45
C GLN A 115 1.13 -1.35 -18.10
N LEU A 116 0.36 -0.99 -17.08
CA LEU A 116 -0.83 -1.75 -16.67
C LEU A 116 -1.87 -1.86 -17.79
N LEU A 117 -2.09 -0.77 -18.53
CA LEU A 117 -3.00 -0.72 -19.68
C LEU A 117 -2.49 -1.54 -20.87
N ARG A 118 -1.19 -1.49 -21.16
CA ARG A 118 -0.60 -2.29 -22.25
C ARG A 118 -0.63 -3.79 -21.96
N ASN A 119 -0.39 -4.16 -20.70
CA ASN A 119 -0.17 -5.54 -20.31
C ASN A 119 -1.42 -6.29 -19.85
N THR A 120 -2.53 -5.57 -19.64
CA THR A 120 -3.79 -6.16 -19.14
C THR A 120 -4.90 -5.99 -20.18
N PRO A 121 -5.38 -7.08 -20.82
CA PRO A 121 -6.42 -7.00 -21.85
C PRO A 121 -7.73 -6.38 -21.39
N ASN A 122 -8.09 -6.53 -20.10
CA ASN A 122 -9.29 -5.99 -19.48
C ASN A 122 -8.91 -5.37 -18.12
N PRO A 123 -8.41 -4.12 -18.07
CA PRO A 123 -8.03 -3.49 -16.82
C PRO A 123 -9.27 -3.19 -15.95
N PRO A 124 -9.18 -3.29 -14.61
CA PRO A 124 -10.28 -2.99 -13.73
C PRO A 124 -10.80 -1.55 -13.91
N PRO A 125 -12.12 -1.33 -13.90
CA PRO A 125 -12.71 -0.01 -14.09
C PRO A 125 -12.30 0.96 -12.95
N HIS A 126 -12.21 2.25 -13.27
CA HIS A 126 -11.89 3.33 -12.30
C HIS A 126 -10.53 3.26 -11.59
N SER A 127 -9.65 2.34 -11.98
CA SER A 127 -8.34 2.10 -11.35
C SER A 127 -7.39 3.30 -11.27
N PHE A 128 -7.61 4.36 -12.05
CA PHE A 128 -6.73 5.55 -12.12
C PHE A 128 -7.41 6.88 -11.79
N ARG A 129 -8.63 6.85 -11.23
CA ARG A 129 -9.37 8.08 -10.91
C ARG A 129 -8.61 8.94 -9.89
N THR A 130 -8.58 10.26 -10.14
CA THR A 130 -8.01 11.26 -9.23
C THR A 130 -9.08 11.96 -8.41
N HIS A 131 -8.71 12.42 -7.21
CA HIS A 131 -9.62 13.12 -6.30
C HIS A 131 -8.87 14.10 -5.41
N ILE A 132 -9.54 15.18 -4.98
CA ILE A 132 -8.94 16.26 -4.19
C ILE A 132 -8.40 15.80 -2.82
N SER A 133 -8.95 14.70 -2.28
CA SER A 133 -8.53 14.14 -0.99
C SER A 133 -7.37 13.15 -1.09
N GLN A 134 -6.60 13.22 -2.17
CA GLN A 134 -5.51 12.30 -2.42
C GLN A 134 -4.37 12.48 -1.43
N THR A 135 -3.92 11.35 -0.88
CA THR A 135 -2.81 11.33 0.07
C THR A 135 -1.47 11.49 -0.63
N HIS A 136 -0.55 12.20 0.00
CA HIS A 136 0.80 12.40 -0.52
C HIS A 136 1.49 11.06 -0.85
N VAL A 137 2.23 11.02 -1.96
CA VAL A 137 3.04 9.89 -2.40
C VAL A 137 4.49 10.31 -2.47
N TYR A 138 5.39 9.40 -2.09
CA TYR A 138 6.82 9.64 -2.13
C TYR A 138 7.36 9.41 -3.55
N PRO A 139 8.11 10.36 -4.13
CA PRO A 139 8.63 10.22 -5.49
C PRO A 139 9.76 9.19 -5.58
N THR A 140 10.48 8.96 -4.49
CA THR A 140 11.64 8.06 -4.45
C THR A 140 11.65 7.24 -3.16
N ARG A 141 12.32 6.08 -3.20
CA ARG A 141 12.52 5.21 -2.03
C ARG A 141 13.24 5.97 -0.91
N ARG A 142 14.23 6.78 -1.25
CA ARG A 142 14.93 7.63 -0.27
C ARG A 142 13.96 8.61 0.41
N ALA A 143 13.10 9.28 -0.35
CA ALA A 143 12.11 10.19 0.21
C ALA A 143 11.10 9.46 1.12
N LEU A 144 10.67 8.26 0.73
CA LEU A 144 9.82 7.39 1.55
C LEU A 144 10.47 7.06 2.88
N LEU A 145 11.70 6.56 2.86
CA LEU A 145 12.40 6.12 4.07
C LEU A 145 12.71 7.29 4.99
N ILE A 146 13.20 8.42 4.46
CA ILE A 146 13.46 9.62 5.26
C ILE A 146 12.16 10.15 5.85
N GLY A 147 11.07 10.20 5.07
CA GLY A 147 9.78 10.66 5.54
C GLY A 147 9.25 9.83 6.70
N ASN A 148 9.23 8.51 6.54
CA ASN A 148 8.75 7.60 7.58
C ASN A 148 9.68 7.52 8.79
N LEU A 149 11.00 7.64 8.61
CA LEU A 149 11.95 7.72 9.72
C LEU A 149 11.72 8.99 10.54
N LYS A 150 11.50 10.14 9.89
CA LYS A 150 11.13 11.39 10.58
C LYS A 150 9.82 11.23 11.34
N THR A 151 8.82 10.59 10.74
CA THR A 151 7.55 10.30 11.42
C THR A 151 7.74 9.40 12.63
N LEU A 152 8.57 8.37 12.53
CA LEU A 152 8.85 7.45 13.64
C LEU A 152 9.56 8.17 14.79
N LEU A 153 10.60 8.96 14.49
CA LEU A 153 11.33 9.75 15.49
C LEU A 153 10.44 10.80 16.16
N ALA A 154 9.66 11.54 15.37
CA ALA A 154 8.71 12.51 15.90
C ALA A 154 7.66 11.82 16.77
N GLY A 155 7.11 10.70 16.31
CA GLY A 155 6.14 9.93 17.07
C GLY A 155 6.69 9.40 18.38
N TYR A 156 7.94 8.91 18.41
CA TYR A 156 8.61 8.52 19.65
C TYR A 156 8.67 9.68 20.66
N LEU A 157 9.19 10.84 20.24
CA LEU A 157 9.33 12.01 21.11
C LEU A 157 7.96 12.52 21.59
N ILE A 158 6.96 12.55 20.71
CA ILE A 158 5.62 13.04 21.04
C ILE A 158 4.91 12.07 21.99
N LEU A 159 5.01 10.75 21.76
CA LEU A 159 4.42 9.76 22.64
C LEU A 159 5.09 9.74 24.02
N ASP A 160 6.40 9.95 24.09
CA ASP A 160 7.10 10.09 25.37
C ASP A 160 6.68 11.35 26.13
N ALA A 161 6.50 12.47 25.43
CA ALA A 161 5.95 13.69 26.01
C ALA A 161 4.51 13.50 26.51
N ILE A 162 3.64 12.87 25.71
CA ILE A 162 2.25 12.56 26.10
C ILE A 162 2.23 11.65 27.32
N LYS A 163 3.02 10.57 27.31
CA LYS A 163 3.16 9.65 28.45
C LYS A 163 3.59 10.41 29.70
N THR A 164 4.57 11.29 29.58
CA THR A 164 5.08 12.10 30.70
C THR A 164 3.99 13.03 31.25
N LEU A 165 3.28 13.75 30.38
CA LEU A 165 2.16 14.61 30.78
C LEU A 165 1.04 13.81 31.45
N SER A 166 0.64 12.67 30.87
CA SER A 166 -0.36 11.78 31.45
C SER A 166 0.09 11.21 32.79
N SER A 167 1.39 10.97 32.98
CA SER A 167 1.95 10.51 34.25
C SER A 167 1.89 11.58 35.34
N HIS A 168 1.74 12.86 34.99
CA HIS A 168 1.57 13.93 35.97
C HIS A 168 0.11 14.27 36.25
N ASP A 169 -0.85 13.69 35.54
CA ASP A 169 -2.27 13.93 35.74
C ASP A 169 -2.95 12.70 36.36
N PRO A 170 -3.38 12.77 37.65
CA PRO A 170 -4.01 11.66 38.37
C PRO A 170 -5.24 11.06 37.70
N TYR A 171 -5.88 11.79 36.79
CA TYR A 171 -7.00 11.29 36.00
C TYR A 171 -6.61 10.06 35.18
N PHE A 172 -5.42 10.04 34.58
CA PHE A 172 -4.95 8.89 33.80
C PHE A 172 -4.56 7.70 34.68
N TRP A 173 -4.53 7.87 36.00
CA TRP A 173 -4.32 6.79 36.97
C TRP A 173 -5.63 6.24 37.54
N GLY A 174 -6.77 6.82 37.14
CA GLY A 174 -8.11 6.44 37.63
C GLY A 174 -8.65 7.33 38.75
N TYR A 175 -7.93 8.36 39.20
CA TYR A 175 -8.41 9.28 40.22
C TYR A 175 -9.15 10.46 39.58
N LEU A 176 -10.45 10.29 39.32
CA LEU A 176 -11.27 11.25 38.57
C LEU A 176 -11.50 12.57 39.31
N ASP A 177 -11.59 12.53 40.63
CA ASP A 177 -11.92 13.70 41.47
C ASP A 177 -10.69 14.52 41.88
N ARG A 178 -9.49 14.03 41.58
CA ARG A 178 -8.25 14.69 42.02
C ARG A 178 -7.93 15.89 41.12
N PRO A 179 -7.54 17.04 41.69
CA PRO A 179 -7.16 18.21 40.90
C PRO A 179 -5.89 17.93 40.09
N LEU A 180 -5.76 18.66 38.99
CA LEU A 180 -4.60 18.60 38.10
C LEU A 180 -3.33 19.03 38.86
N SER A 181 -2.21 18.32 38.60
CA SER A 181 -0.94 18.54 39.31
C SER A 181 -0.46 20.00 39.21
N PRO A 182 0.17 20.57 40.26
CA PRO A 182 0.73 21.92 40.24
C PRO A 182 1.77 22.19 39.14
N VAL A 183 2.32 21.14 38.52
CA VAL A 183 3.22 21.24 37.37
C VAL A 183 2.53 21.89 36.15
N PHE A 184 1.20 21.82 36.08
CA PHE A 184 0.42 22.43 35.00
C PHE A 184 0.08 23.91 35.29
N PRO A 185 -0.01 24.76 34.25
CA PRO A 185 -0.38 26.16 34.39
C PRO A 185 -1.70 26.39 35.15
N ALA A 186 -1.77 27.47 35.92
CA ALA A 186 -2.94 27.80 36.75
C ALA A 186 -4.24 27.89 35.95
N PHE A 187 -4.21 28.50 34.75
CA PHE A 187 -5.39 28.63 33.89
C PHE A 187 -5.99 27.28 33.45
N LEU A 188 -5.17 26.22 33.31
CA LEU A 188 -5.67 24.87 33.05
C LEU A 188 -6.34 24.30 34.32
N ARG A 189 -5.69 24.45 35.47
CA ARG A 189 -6.13 23.90 36.76
C ARG A 189 -7.43 24.52 37.26
N GLU A 190 -7.63 25.82 37.03
CA GLU A 190 -8.78 26.58 37.51
C GLU A 190 -10.05 26.33 36.68
N SER A 191 -9.92 25.90 35.42
CA SER A 191 -11.05 25.64 34.53
C SER A 191 -11.26 24.15 34.29
N LYS A 192 -12.38 23.62 34.79
CA LYS A 192 -12.80 22.22 34.54
C LYS A 192 -12.96 21.91 33.05
N ILE A 193 -13.51 22.87 32.29
CA ILE A 193 -13.73 22.72 30.84
C ILE A 193 -12.38 22.59 30.13
N LEU A 194 -11.42 23.45 30.49
CA LEU A 194 -10.13 23.47 29.82
C LEU A 194 -9.26 22.25 30.20
N THR A 195 -9.31 21.81 31.46
CA THR A 195 -8.71 20.53 31.88
C THR A 195 -9.30 19.35 31.10
N HIS A 196 -10.62 19.30 30.95
CA HIS A 196 -11.28 18.23 30.20
C HIS A 196 -10.89 18.27 28.72
N ALA A 197 -10.92 19.45 28.09
CA ALA A 197 -10.47 19.62 26.70
C ALA A 197 -9.00 19.22 26.51
N PHE A 198 -8.13 19.58 27.44
CA PHE A 198 -6.71 19.19 27.44
C PHE A 198 -6.54 17.66 27.45
N ARG A 199 -7.26 16.96 28.34
CA ARG A 199 -7.23 15.49 28.43
C ARG A 199 -7.71 14.83 27.13
N LEU A 200 -8.80 15.33 26.54
CA LEU A 200 -9.28 14.85 25.25
C LEU A 200 -8.26 15.05 24.13
N VAL A 201 -7.62 16.22 24.09
CA VAL A 201 -6.55 16.52 23.12
C VAL A 201 -5.37 15.58 23.32
N LEU A 202 -4.92 15.35 24.56
CA LEU A 202 -3.85 14.38 24.84
C LEU A 202 -4.20 12.98 24.35
N CYS A 203 -5.40 12.48 24.65
CA CYS A 203 -5.86 11.17 24.18
C CYS A 203 -5.89 11.10 22.66
N GLN A 204 -6.47 12.09 22.00
CA GLN A 204 -6.60 12.14 20.55
C GLN A 204 -5.21 12.18 19.87
N PHE A 205 -4.29 12.98 20.39
CA PHE A 205 -2.91 13.03 19.89
C PHE A 205 -2.16 11.72 20.17
N GLY A 206 -2.39 11.10 21.31
CA GLY A 206 -1.80 9.80 21.66
C GLY A 206 -2.20 8.72 20.66
N ILE A 207 -3.50 8.58 20.39
CA ILE A 207 -4.01 7.63 19.40
C ILE A 207 -3.45 7.94 18.01
N LYS A 208 -3.46 9.22 17.61
CA LYS A 208 -2.92 9.67 16.32
C LYS A 208 -1.47 9.24 16.13
N TRP A 209 -0.60 9.62 17.05
CA TRP A 209 0.84 9.40 16.89
C TRP A 209 1.21 7.94 17.08
N ALA A 210 0.50 7.19 17.92
CA ALA A 210 0.65 5.74 18.01
C ALA A 210 0.37 5.07 16.65
N LEU A 211 -0.76 5.40 16.01
CA LEU A 211 -1.10 4.86 14.68
C LEU A 211 -0.09 5.31 13.62
N GLN A 212 0.30 6.59 13.59
CA GLN A 212 1.29 7.09 12.63
C GLN A 212 2.64 6.39 12.78
N SER A 213 3.11 6.18 14.02
CA SER A 213 4.35 5.45 14.29
C SER A 213 4.27 4.00 13.85
N ILE A 214 3.19 3.29 14.17
CA ILE A 214 3.00 1.89 13.76
C ILE A 214 2.98 1.77 12.24
N PHE A 215 2.23 2.63 11.54
CA PHE A 215 2.16 2.59 10.09
C PHE A 215 3.47 3.02 9.40
N ALA A 216 4.29 3.85 10.04
CA ALA A 216 5.61 4.21 9.52
C ALA A 216 6.61 3.04 9.56
N LEU A 217 6.40 2.03 10.42
CA LEU A 217 7.27 0.85 10.47
C LEU A 217 7.18 0.00 9.20
N ALA A 218 5.99 -0.13 8.61
CA ALA A 218 5.79 -0.95 7.42
C ALA A 218 6.69 -0.54 6.22
N PRO A 219 6.66 0.71 5.73
CA PRO A 219 7.56 1.12 4.64
C PRO A 219 9.05 1.07 5.03
N LEU A 220 9.39 1.33 6.29
CA LEU A 220 10.78 1.20 6.76
C LEU A 220 11.27 -0.24 6.70
N PHE A 221 10.42 -1.21 7.06
CA PHE A 221 10.75 -2.62 7.02
C PHE A 221 10.70 -3.18 5.60
N PHE A 222 9.57 -3.07 4.91
CA PHE A 222 9.37 -3.67 3.60
C PHE A 222 10.20 -2.98 2.52
N ALA A 223 10.05 -1.66 2.35
CA ALA A 223 10.83 -0.95 1.33
C ALA A 223 12.27 -0.70 1.79
N GLY A 224 12.54 -0.56 3.10
CA GLY A 224 13.89 -0.27 3.61
C GLY A 224 14.74 -1.51 3.83
N VAL A 225 14.34 -2.40 4.75
CA VAL A 225 15.12 -3.57 5.17
C VAL A 225 15.09 -4.68 4.12
N LEU A 226 13.92 -5.07 3.62
CA LEU A 226 13.82 -6.11 2.58
C LEU A 226 14.21 -5.55 1.21
N GLY A 227 13.63 -4.42 0.83
CA GLY A 227 13.96 -3.73 -0.41
C GLY A 227 13.45 -4.44 -1.68
N PRO A 228 13.69 -3.82 -2.86
CA PRO A 228 13.15 -4.31 -4.13
C PRO A 228 13.71 -5.68 -4.53
N ASP A 229 14.91 -6.03 -4.10
CA ASP A 229 15.54 -7.30 -4.46
C ASP A 229 14.85 -8.50 -3.79
N VAL A 230 14.16 -8.28 -2.66
CA VAL A 230 13.47 -9.34 -1.90
C VAL A 230 11.96 -9.31 -2.14
N ILE A 231 11.33 -8.15 -2.23
CA ILE A 231 9.86 -8.06 -2.36
C ILE A 231 9.40 -7.46 -3.68
N GLY A 232 10.32 -7.24 -4.62
CA GLY A 232 10.03 -6.85 -6.00
C GLY A 232 9.23 -5.56 -6.08
N ALA A 233 8.09 -5.63 -6.78
CA ALA A 233 7.13 -4.54 -6.92
C ALA A 233 6.77 -3.90 -5.57
N ARG A 234 6.69 -4.68 -4.49
CA ARG A 234 6.17 -4.23 -3.20
C ARG A 234 7.07 -3.25 -2.46
N ALA A 235 8.34 -3.13 -2.86
CA ALA A 235 9.23 -2.12 -2.32
C ALA A 235 9.05 -0.74 -2.97
N GLU A 236 8.16 -0.61 -3.97
CA GLU A 236 8.00 0.62 -4.72
C GLU A 236 7.43 1.76 -3.85
N PRO A 237 7.96 2.99 -3.98
CA PRO A 237 7.59 4.10 -3.10
C PRO A 237 6.12 4.49 -3.15
N TRP A 238 5.50 4.33 -4.32
CA TRP A 238 4.11 4.70 -4.55
C TRP A 238 3.10 3.76 -3.90
N MET A 239 3.53 2.57 -3.47
CA MET A 239 2.69 1.63 -2.73
C MET A 239 2.49 2.02 -1.25
N TYR A 240 3.24 3.02 -0.76
CA TYR A 240 3.18 3.49 0.62
C TYR A 240 2.74 4.97 0.69
N PRO A 241 1.49 5.29 0.34
CA PRO A 241 0.95 6.63 0.46
C PRO A 241 0.89 7.09 1.92
N ALA A 242 0.93 8.41 2.15
CA ALA A 242 0.81 8.99 3.49
C ALA A 242 -0.51 8.57 4.19
N THR A 243 -0.47 8.33 5.50
CA THR A 243 -1.59 7.78 6.29
C THR A 243 -2.77 8.73 6.46
N CYS A 244 -2.52 10.03 6.39
CA CYS A 244 -3.52 11.08 6.50
C CYS A 244 -3.59 11.89 5.20
N GLY A 245 -4.76 12.44 4.91
CA GLY A 245 -4.95 13.37 3.80
C GLY A 245 -4.34 14.75 4.05
N ALA A 246 -4.59 15.69 3.15
CA ALA A 246 -4.21 17.08 3.34
C ALA A 246 -5.03 17.73 4.47
N TYR A 247 -4.35 18.44 5.39
CA TYR A 247 -5.03 19.12 6.49
C TYR A 247 -5.89 20.30 6.02
N THR A 248 -5.65 20.84 4.83
CA THR A 248 -6.47 21.88 4.20
C THR A 248 -7.95 21.46 4.11
N LEU A 249 -8.24 20.17 3.94
CA LEU A 249 -9.61 19.65 3.94
C LEU A 249 -10.35 19.92 5.25
N VAL A 250 -9.64 19.96 6.38
CA VAL A 250 -10.22 20.31 7.69
C VAL A 250 -10.56 21.79 7.74
N LEU A 251 -9.73 22.64 7.15
CA LEU A 251 -9.99 24.08 7.08
C LEU A 251 -11.16 24.38 6.15
N ASP A 252 -11.27 23.68 5.02
CA ASP A 252 -12.30 23.91 4.01
C ASP A 252 -13.66 23.29 4.38
N LYS A 253 -13.65 22.12 5.04
CA LYS A 253 -14.87 21.32 5.30
C LYS A 253 -15.11 21.01 6.77
N GLY A 254 -14.35 21.63 7.68
CA GLY A 254 -14.49 21.46 9.12
C GLY A 254 -14.44 20.00 9.57
N LEU A 255 -15.40 19.62 10.41
CA LEU A 255 -15.49 18.28 10.99
C LEU A 255 -15.70 17.18 9.92
N ALA A 256 -16.43 17.49 8.84
CA ALA A 256 -16.57 16.55 7.72
C ALA A 256 -15.22 16.30 7.04
N GLY A 257 -14.41 17.35 6.87
CA GLY A 257 -13.04 17.25 6.37
C GLY A 257 -12.11 16.46 7.29
N TRP A 258 -12.24 16.65 8.60
CA TRP A 258 -11.51 15.88 9.61
C TRP A 258 -11.75 14.38 9.48
N TRP A 259 -13.01 13.95 9.51
CA TRP A 259 -13.34 12.52 9.48
C TRP A 259 -13.17 11.89 8.10
N SER A 260 -13.70 12.51 7.04
CA SER A 260 -13.75 11.90 5.71
C SER A 260 -12.52 12.17 4.82
N GLY A 261 -11.79 13.25 5.12
CA GLY A 261 -10.70 13.77 4.30
C GLY A 261 -9.31 13.57 4.90
N TRP A 262 -9.17 13.71 6.22
CA TRP A 262 -7.88 13.72 6.88
C TRP A 262 -7.57 12.46 7.70
N TRP A 263 -8.47 12.05 8.60
CA TRP A 263 -8.23 11.00 9.60
C TRP A 263 -8.55 9.57 9.10
N HIS A 264 -9.75 9.28 8.57
CA HIS A 264 -10.19 7.90 8.26
C HIS A 264 -9.72 7.31 6.92
N GLN A 265 -8.65 7.82 6.29
CA GLN A 265 -8.27 7.28 4.97
C GLN A 265 -7.81 5.81 4.99
N THR A 266 -7.32 5.33 6.14
CA THR A 266 -6.84 3.96 6.27
C THR A 266 -7.96 2.93 6.40
N PHE A 267 -9.09 3.30 7.01
CA PHE A 267 -10.19 2.37 7.32
C PHE A 267 -11.42 2.56 6.42
N ARG A 268 -11.32 3.48 5.44
CA ARG A 268 -12.45 3.90 4.61
C ARG A 268 -13.13 2.73 3.89
N PHE A 269 -12.35 1.80 3.33
CA PHE A 269 -12.90 0.63 2.68
C PHE A 269 -13.77 -0.22 3.63
N ALA A 270 -13.31 -0.45 4.87
CA ALA A 270 -14.09 -1.21 5.86
C ALA A 270 -15.40 -0.54 6.29
N PHE A 271 -15.49 0.79 6.14
CA PHE A 271 -16.70 1.57 6.46
C PHE A 271 -17.62 1.83 5.26
N GLU A 272 -17.11 1.69 4.03
CA GLU A 272 -17.88 1.90 2.78
C GLU A 272 -18.51 0.61 2.24
N GLN A 273 -18.11 -0.56 2.73
CA GLN A 273 -18.73 -1.84 2.36
C GLN A 273 -20.03 -2.08 3.16
N PRO A 274 -21.07 -2.66 2.55
CA PRO A 274 -22.37 -2.91 3.17
C PRO A 274 -22.34 -3.94 4.31
#